data_AF-A0A2E0IBS5-F1
#
_entry.id   AF-A0A2E0IBS5-F1
#
_cell.length_a   1.000
_cell.length_b   1.000
_cell.length_c   1.000
_cell.angle_alpha   90.00
_cell.angle_beta   90.00
_cell.angle_gamma   90.00
#
_symmetry.space_group_name_H-M   'P 1'
#
loop_
_entity.id
_entity.type
_entity.pdbx_description
1 polymer ?
#
loop_
_entity_poly.entity_id
_entity_poly.type
_entity_poly.pdbx_seq_one_letter_code
_entity_poly.pdbx_strand_id
1 'polypeptide(L)'
;MDKIHHIAIQVEDIARSVEWYKKNYEVEVSYQDETWAMIDFANTSLALVLPEQHPFHFAIETEDASIFGELTKHRDGTSSIYIKDIDGNNLEMIEVSKE
;
A
#
# COMPACT_ATOMS: atom_id res chain seq x y z
N MET A 1 -14.86 8.65 9.55
CA MET A 1 -14.39 7.25 9.64
C MET A 1 -13.04 7.22 8.96
N ASP A 2 -12.07 6.52 9.53
CA ASP A 2 -10.73 6.42 8.93
C ASP A 2 -10.79 5.65 7.61
N LYS A 3 -9.85 5.93 6.71
CA LYS A 3 -9.83 5.38 5.35
C LYS A 3 -8.58 4.52 5.14
N ILE A 4 -8.78 3.35 4.55
CA ILE A 4 -7.67 2.54 4.03
C ILE A 4 -7.19 3.20 2.74
N HIS A 5 -5.94 3.63 2.73
CA HIS A 5 -5.31 4.20 1.55
C HIS A 5 -5.03 3.10 0.52
N HIS A 6 -4.31 2.07 0.95
CA HIS A 6 -3.97 0.92 0.12
C HIS A 6 -3.71 -0.33 0.96
N ILE A 7 -3.69 -1.48 0.32
CA ILE A 7 -3.34 -2.77 0.92
C ILE A 7 -2.20 -3.37 0.11
N ALA A 8 -1.17 -3.90 0.78
CA ALA A 8 -0.08 -4.64 0.15
C ALA A 8 -0.17 -6.13 0.48
N ILE A 9 -0.30 -6.95 -0.56
CA ILE A 9 -0.28 -8.41 -0.43
C ILE A 9 0.94 -9.01 -1.12
N GLN A 10 1.41 -10.11 -0.57
CA GLN A 10 2.55 -10.82 -1.13
C GLN A 10 2.13 -11.78 -2.24
N VAL A 11 2.85 -11.76 -3.36
CA VAL A 11 2.65 -12.65 -4.50
C VAL A 11 3.98 -13.28 -4.94
N GLU A 12 3.90 -14.41 -5.64
CA GLU A 12 5.10 -15.12 -6.14
C GLU A 12 5.68 -14.53 -7.43
N ASP A 13 4.83 -13.89 -8.24
CA ASP A 13 5.18 -13.37 -9.57
C ASP A 13 4.31 -12.14 -9.85
N ILE A 14 4.94 -10.97 -9.97
CA ILE A 14 4.26 -9.69 -10.17
C ILE A 14 3.45 -9.69 -11.47
N ALA A 15 4.09 -10.02 -12.59
CA ALA A 15 3.48 -9.94 -13.91
C ALA A 15 2.29 -10.92 -14.04
N ARG A 16 2.46 -12.16 -13.57
CA ARG A 16 1.40 -13.18 -13.60
C ARG A 16 0.21 -12.75 -12.73
N SER A 17 0.47 -12.12 -11.59
CA SER A 17 -0.57 -11.66 -10.67
C SER A 17 -1.33 -10.47 -11.25
N VAL A 18 -0.64 -9.46 -11.77
CA VAL A 18 -1.25 -8.30 -12.43
C VAL A 18 -2.20 -8.73 -13.56
N GLU A 19 -1.74 -9.64 -14.43
CA GLU A 19 -2.57 -10.15 -15.54
C GLU A 19 -3.80 -10.90 -15.04
N TRP A 20 -3.70 -11.63 -13.92
CA TRP A 20 -4.85 -12.26 -13.31
C TRP A 20 -5.86 -11.22 -12.81
N TYR A 21 -5.43 -10.17 -12.12
CA TYR A 21 -6.35 -9.12 -11.64
C TYR A 21 -7.03 -8.37 -12.78
N LYS A 22 -6.28 -7.93 -13.79
CA LYS A 22 -6.82 -7.26 -14.99
C LYS A 22 -7.84 -8.11 -15.74
N LYS A 23 -7.63 -9.42 -15.78
CA LYS A 23 -8.54 -10.35 -16.47
C LYS A 23 -9.86 -10.56 -15.73
N ASN A 24 -9.85 -10.51 -14.40
CA ASN A 24 -10.99 -10.90 -13.57
C ASN A 24 -11.77 -9.71 -13.01
N TYR A 25 -11.21 -8.50 -13.03
CA TYR A 25 -11.80 -7.30 -12.45
C TYR A 25 -11.59 -6.07 -13.33
N GLU A 26 -12.44 -5.06 -13.15
CA GLU A 26 -12.26 -3.73 -13.73
C GLU A 26 -11.33 -2.92 -12.82
N VAL A 27 -10.06 -2.83 -13.21
CA VAL A 27 -9.00 -2.19 -12.44
C VAL A 27 -8.05 -1.44 -13.38
N GLU A 28 -7.36 -0.43 -12.83
CA GLU A 28 -6.26 0.26 -13.50
C GLU A 28 -4.93 -0.19 -12.91
N VAL A 29 -3.87 -0.24 -13.72
CA VAL A 29 -2.51 -0.48 -13.22
C VAL A 29 -1.76 0.84 -13.27
N SER A 30 -1.61 1.49 -12.11
CA SER A 30 -0.91 2.77 -12.00
C SER A 30 0.61 2.62 -11.92
N TYR A 31 1.09 1.44 -11.51
CA TYR A 31 2.52 1.14 -11.49
C TYR A 31 2.79 -0.35 -11.64
N GLN A 32 3.88 -0.71 -12.33
CA GLN A 32 4.38 -2.08 -12.38
C GLN A 32 5.87 -2.11 -12.73
N ASP A 33 6.64 -2.88 -11.96
CA ASP A 33 7.99 -3.32 -12.29
C ASP A 33 8.22 -4.80 -11.89
N GLU A 34 9.47 -5.24 -11.83
CA GLU A 34 9.83 -6.63 -11.48
C GLU A 34 9.67 -6.94 -9.98
N THR A 35 9.60 -5.91 -9.14
CA THR A 35 9.62 -5.99 -7.68
C THR A 35 8.25 -5.76 -7.04
N TRP A 36 7.41 -4.93 -7.66
CA TRP A 36 6.04 -4.69 -7.23
C TRP A 36 5.15 -4.08 -8.31
N ALA A 37 3.84 -4.09 -8.06
CA ALA A 37 2.86 -3.38 -8.87
C ALA A 37 1.79 -2.73 -7.99
N MET A 38 1.18 -1.66 -8.49
CA MET A 38 0.00 -1.02 -7.91
C MET A 38 -1.19 -1.21 -8.84
N ILE A 39 -2.27 -1.74 -8.29
CA ILE A 39 -3.55 -1.95 -8.97
C ILE A 39 -4.62 -1.12 -8.29
N ASP A 40 -5.25 -0.21 -9.02
CA ASP A 40 -6.29 0.66 -8.50
C ASP A 40 -7.67 0.05 -8.70
N PHE A 41 -8.36 -0.16 -7.58
CA PHE A 41 -9.80 -0.41 -7.53
C PHE A 41 -10.54 0.91 -7.32
N ALA A 42 -11.85 0.89 -7.52
CA ALA A 42 -12.69 2.09 -7.44
C ALA A 42 -12.58 2.85 -6.10
N ASN A 43 -12.23 2.18 -5.00
CA ASN A 43 -12.24 2.76 -3.65
C ASN A 43 -10.87 2.75 -2.95
N THR A 44 -9.88 2.01 -3.46
CA THR A 44 -8.57 1.84 -2.84
C THR A 44 -7.59 1.20 -3.82
N SER A 45 -6.31 1.22 -3.48
CA SER A 45 -5.26 0.57 -4.27
C SER A 45 -4.79 -0.74 -3.62
N LEU A 46 -4.40 -1.69 -4.46
CA LEU A 46 -3.81 -2.98 -4.09
C LEU A 46 -2.37 -3.03 -4.62
N ALA A 47 -1.41 -2.99 -3.71
CA ALA A 47 -0.02 -3.27 -4.01
C ALA A 47 0.24 -4.77 -4.02
N LEU A 48 0.83 -5.27 -5.11
CA LEU A 48 1.35 -6.63 -5.22
C LEU A 48 2.86 -6.56 -5.01
N VAL A 49 3.36 -7.25 -4.00
CA VAL A 49 4.78 -7.19 -3.63
C VAL A 49 5.40 -8.58 -3.51
N LEU A 50 6.72 -8.67 -3.71
CA LEU A 50 7.46 -9.92 -3.46
C LEU A 50 7.77 -10.11 -1.97
N PRO A 51 7.60 -11.33 -1.39
CA PRO A 51 7.79 -11.58 0.03
C PRO A 51 9.14 -11.15 0.61
N GLU A 52 10.20 -11.29 -0.18
CA GLU A 52 11.58 -11.01 0.24
C GLU A 52 11.93 -9.51 0.23
N GLN A 53 11.12 -8.68 -0.42
CA GLN A 53 11.41 -7.27 -0.64
C GLN A 53 10.51 -6.35 0.17
N HIS A 54 9.23 -6.71 0.33
CA HIS A 54 8.28 -5.91 1.11
C HIS A 54 7.35 -6.79 1.96
N PRO A 55 7.13 -6.42 3.23
CA PRO A 55 6.16 -7.11 4.07
C PRO A 55 4.73 -6.78 3.63
N PHE A 56 3.80 -7.72 3.82
CA PHE A 56 2.38 -7.40 3.73
C PHE A 56 2.02 -6.32 4.76
N HIS A 57 1.17 -5.38 4.39
CA HIS A 57 0.68 -4.31 5.26
C HIS A 57 -0.64 -3.75 4.72
N PHE A 58 -1.30 -2.94 5.52
CA PHE A 58 -2.35 -2.04 5.04
C PHE A 58 -2.05 -0.63 5.55
N ALA A 59 -2.33 0.35 4.69
CA ALA A 59 -2.09 1.76 4.98
C ALA A 59 -3.38 2.45 5.40
N ILE A 60 -3.35 3.22 6.48
CA ILE A 60 -4.46 4.03 6.98
C ILE A 60 -4.09 5.50 6.86
N GLU A 61 -4.99 6.28 6.27
CA GLU A 61 -4.87 7.73 6.17
C GLU A 61 -4.98 8.38 7.55
N THR A 62 -4.08 9.32 7.84
CA THR A 62 -4.12 10.18 9.03
C THR A 62 -3.71 11.60 8.67
N GLU A 63 -4.25 12.58 9.40
CA GLU A 63 -3.88 13.99 9.25
C GLU A 63 -2.55 14.33 9.92
N ASP A 64 -2.14 13.51 10.89
CA ASP A 64 -0.89 13.64 11.62
C ASP A 64 -0.34 12.24 11.88
N ALA A 65 0.60 11.82 11.03
CA ALA A 65 1.28 10.53 11.21
C ALA A 65 2.41 10.64 12.25
N SER A 66 2.88 11.85 12.55
CA SER A 66 4.05 12.09 13.41
C SER A 66 3.79 11.69 14.86
N ILE A 67 2.52 11.59 15.28
CA ILE A 67 2.13 11.06 16.59
C ILE A 67 2.60 9.62 16.82
N PHE A 68 2.86 8.87 15.74
CA PHE A 68 3.35 7.49 15.79
C PHE A 68 4.88 7.41 15.76
N GLY A 69 5.59 8.49 15.38
CA GLY A 69 7.05 8.56 15.35
C GLY A 69 7.61 9.39 14.19
N GLU A 70 8.89 9.18 13.90
CA GLU A 70 9.59 9.86 12.80
C GLU A 70 9.11 9.34 11.43
N LEU A 71 8.71 10.26 10.55
CA LEU A 71 8.16 9.93 9.24
C LEU A 71 9.26 9.69 8.20
N THR A 72 9.04 8.66 7.37
CA THR A 72 9.78 8.45 6.14
C THR A 72 9.10 9.20 5.00
N LYS A 73 9.86 10.04 4.28
CA LYS A 73 9.35 10.76 3.12
C LYS A 73 9.57 9.94 1.84
N HIS A 74 8.50 9.73 1.10
CA HIS A 74 8.51 8.96 -0.14
C HIS A 74 8.76 9.83 -1.37
N ARG A 75 9.14 9.18 -2.48
CA ARG A 75 9.45 9.85 -3.75
C ARG A 75 8.23 10.51 -4.38
N ASP A 76 7.04 9.98 -4.15
CA ASP A 76 5.76 10.53 -4.62
C ASP A 76 5.30 11.77 -3.81
N GLY A 77 6.07 12.16 -2.78
CA GLY A 77 5.80 13.30 -1.93
C GLY A 77 4.99 12.97 -0.68
N THR A 78 4.45 11.75 -0.56
CA THR A 78 3.78 11.29 0.66
C THR A 78 4.79 11.07 1.79
N SER A 79 4.31 11.03 3.03
CA SER A 79 5.13 10.70 4.20
C SER A 79 4.38 9.70 5.06
N SER A 80 5.07 8.69 5.58
CA SER A 80 4.44 7.65 6.38
C SER A 80 5.36 7.08 7.44
N ILE A 81 4.79 6.27 8.33
CA ILE A 81 5.51 5.46 9.30
C ILE A 81 4.87 4.07 9.43
N TYR A 82 5.72 3.05 9.58
CA TYR A 82 5.27 1.69 9.84
C TYR A 82 5.17 1.43 11.35
N ILE A 83 4.02 0.93 11.78
CA ILE A 83 3.75 0.47 13.14
C ILE A 83 3.27 -1.00 13.12
N LYS A 84 3.08 -1.55 14.32
CA LYS A 84 2.47 -2.87 14.53
C LYS A 84 1.15 -2.72 15.27
N ASP A 85 0.14 -3.51 14.89
CA ASP A 85 -1.04 -3.67 15.73
C ASP A 85 -0.78 -4.60 16.92
N ILE A 86 -1.83 -4.90 17.68
CA ILE A 86 -1.77 -5.75 18.87
C ILE A 86 -1.38 -7.20 18.58
N ASP A 87 -1.53 -7.66 17.33
CA ASP A 87 -1.24 -9.02 16.87
C ASP A 87 0.05 -9.09 16.04
N GLY A 88 0.73 -7.95 15.83
CA GLY A 88 2.00 -7.87 15.11
C GLY A 88 1.87 -7.71 13.59
N ASN A 89 0.69 -7.39 13.06
CA ASN A 89 0.50 -7.05 11.65
C ASN A 89 1.14 -5.69 11.34
N ASN A 90 1.65 -5.51 10.12
CA ASN A 90 2.23 -4.24 9.71
C ASN A 90 1.11 -3.27 9.30
N LEU A 91 1.14 -2.09 9.90
CA LEU A 91 0.30 -0.96 9.52
C LEU A 91 1.21 0.15 9.03
N GLU A 92 0.83 0.79 7.93
CA GLU A 92 1.44 2.04 7.51
C GLU A 92 0.49 3.19 7.84
N MET A 93 0.96 4.17 8.60
CA MET A 93 0.22 5.40 8.86
C MET A 93 0.68 6.43 7.83
N ILE A 94 -0.17 6.73 6.84
CA ILE A 94 0.16 7.64 5.75
C ILE A 94 -0.43 9.02 6.02
N GLU A 95 0.42 10.05 5.97
CA GLU A 95 0.00 11.42 6.17
C GLU A 95 -0.62 11.98 4.89
N VAL A 96 -1.88 12.40 5.01
CA VAL A 96 -2.62 13.05 3.93
C VAL A 96 -3.03 14.46 4.38
N SER A 97 -2.90 15.44 3.49
CA SER A 97 -3.38 16.79 3.76
C SER A 97 -4.91 16.82 3.79
N LYS A 98 -5.50 17.65 4.66
CA LYS A 98 -6.94 17.95 4.58
C LYS A 98 -7.26 18.57 3.22
N GLU A 99 -8.28 18.03 2.54
CA GLU A 99 -9.00 18.73 1.47
C GLU A 99 -9.74 19.96 2.01
#